data_AF-A0A2M6ZUT3-F1
#
_entry.id   AF-A0A2M6ZUT3-F1
#
_cell.length_a   1.000
_cell.length_b   1.000
_cell.length_c   1.000
_cell.angle_alpha   90.00
_cell.angle_beta   90.00
_cell.angle_gamma   90.00
#
_symmetry.space_group_name_H-M   'P 1'
#
loop_
_entity.id
_entity.type
_entity.pdbx_description
1 polymer ?
#
loop_
_entity_poly.entity_id
_entity_poly.type
_entity_poly.pdbx_seq_one_letter_code
_entity_poly.pdbx_strand_id
1 'polypeptide(L)'
;DNLNCINDLLEEWKKVANIRFILFDFFTPIQEVKEEMWLNFQERDLVLNKLIKLKKEKYGDFIGGPPSTFKRMMHQNKHKSVGKNCVFVKYGTAFDSCGNIKKPCVIGEKADCSRCGCIVPFSIRAWKEPSNLMREMWEAIASHTK
;
A
#
# COMPACT_ATOMS: atom_id res chain seq x y z
N ASP A 1 14.10 6.63 -9.75
CA ASP A 1 12.89 6.75 -8.92
C ASP A 1 11.76 7.31 -9.77
N ASN A 2 10.54 6.81 -9.55
CA ASN A 2 9.32 7.14 -10.29
C ASN A 2 8.55 8.34 -9.70
N LEU A 3 9.09 8.99 -8.65
CA LEU A 3 8.43 10.12 -7.96
C LEU A 3 7.97 11.25 -8.91
N ASN A 4 8.76 11.54 -9.94
CA ASN A 4 8.49 12.62 -10.89
C ASN A 4 7.33 12.30 -11.84
N CYS A 5 7.08 11.03 -12.15
CA CYS A 5 6.03 10.64 -13.11
C CYS A 5 4.67 10.31 -12.45
N ILE A 6 4.54 10.42 -11.12
CA ILE A 6 3.27 10.13 -10.42
C ILE A 6 2.09 10.95 -10.98
N ASN A 7 2.32 12.23 -11.27
CA ASN A 7 1.26 13.11 -11.78
C ASN A 7 0.85 12.68 -13.20
N ASP A 8 1.83 12.47 -14.09
CA ASP A 8 1.58 12.11 -15.47
C ASP A 8 0.85 10.76 -15.56
N LEU A 9 1.27 9.79 -14.75
CA LEU A 9 0.59 8.50 -14.61
C LEU A 9 -0.87 8.67 -14.16
N LEU A 10 -1.13 9.48 -13.15
CA LEU A 10 -2.52 9.68 -12.69
C LEU A 10 -3.37 10.45 -13.72
N GLU A 11 -2.80 11.43 -14.42
CA GLU A 11 -3.48 12.19 -15.48
C GLU A 11 -3.83 11.33 -16.70
N GLU A 12 -2.90 10.49 -17.12
CA GLU A 12 -3.07 9.61 -18.28
C GLU A 12 -4.12 8.54 -17.97
N TRP A 13 -3.90 7.79 -16.90
CA TRP A 13 -4.69 6.60 -16.63
C TRP A 13 -6.10 6.90 -16.11
N LYS A 14 -6.34 8.08 -15.52
CA LYS A 14 -7.70 8.48 -15.10
C LYS A 14 -8.66 8.66 -16.29
N LYS A 15 -8.13 8.86 -17.50
CA LYS A 15 -8.94 9.01 -18.73
C LYS A 15 -9.36 7.67 -19.33
N VAL A 16 -8.78 6.56 -18.87
CA VAL A 16 -9.07 5.21 -19.37
C VAL A 16 -10.29 4.65 -18.64
N ALA A 17 -11.41 4.54 -19.36
CA ALA A 17 -12.71 4.17 -18.78
C ALA A 17 -12.73 2.86 -17.96
N ASN A 18 -11.87 1.90 -18.31
CA ASN A 18 -11.84 0.58 -17.67
C ASN A 18 -10.86 0.47 -16.50
N ILE A 19 -10.28 1.58 -16.04
CA ILE A 19 -9.39 1.59 -14.88
C ILE A 19 -10.10 2.21 -13.69
N ARG A 20 -10.30 1.39 -12.67
CA ARG A 20 -11.03 1.78 -11.47
C ARG A 20 -10.19 2.63 -10.52
N PHE A 21 -8.95 2.21 -10.25
CA PHE A 21 -8.03 2.89 -9.34
C PHE A 21 -6.59 2.42 -9.58
N ILE A 22 -5.64 3.16 -9.02
CA ILE A 22 -4.22 2.83 -8.97
C ILE A 22 -3.78 2.70 -7.51
N LEU A 23 -3.13 1.58 -7.19
CA LEU A 23 -2.48 1.37 -5.89
C LEU A 23 -0.99 1.62 -6.02
N PHE A 24 -0.43 2.32 -5.03
CA PHE A 24 1.00 2.57 -4.94
C PHE A 24 1.60 1.66 -3.89
N ASP A 25 2.67 0.96 -4.26
CA ASP A 25 3.46 0.12 -3.37
C ASP A 25 4.93 0.53 -3.44
N PHE A 26 5.71 0.23 -2.41
CA PHE A 26 7.14 0.52 -2.39
C PHE A 26 7.95 -0.77 -2.51
N PHE A 27 9.16 -0.63 -3.06
CA PHE A 27 10.11 -1.72 -3.12
C PHE A 27 10.40 -2.24 -1.70
N THR A 28 10.30 -3.55 -1.52
CA THR A 28 10.70 -4.23 -0.28
C THR A 28 12.08 -4.85 -0.50
N PRO A 29 13.11 -4.44 0.27
CA PRO A 29 14.43 -5.04 0.15
C PRO A 29 14.40 -6.54 0.42
N ILE A 30 15.21 -7.27 -0.34
CA ILE A 30 15.42 -8.70 -0.22
C ILE A 30 16.91 -8.90 0.03
N GLN A 31 17.26 -9.73 1.02
CA GLN A 31 18.66 -10.04 1.34
C GLN A 31 19.42 -10.49 0.08
N GLU A 32 20.69 -10.07 -0.02
CA GLU A 32 21.61 -10.39 -1.12
C GLU A 32 21.24 -9.79 -2.49
N VAL A 33 20.18 -8.96 -2.56
CA VAL A 33 19.80 -8.22 -3.78
C VAL A 33 20.19 -6.76 -3.62
N LYS A 34 20.73 -6.15 -4.69
CA LYS A 34 21.00 -4.70 -4.71
C LYS A 34 19.72 -3.90 -4.49
N GLU A 35 19.80 -2.93 -3.60
CA GLU A 35 18.65 -2.17 -3.11
C GLU A 35 18.53 -0.78 -3.78
N GLU A 36 18.98 -0.64 -5.03
CA GLU A 36 19.02 0.65 -5.75
C GLU A 36 17.64 1.33 -5.88
N MET A 37 16.55 0.55 -5.81
CA MET A 37 15.17 1.04 -5.87
C MET A 37 14.54 1.31 -4.49
N TRP A 38 15.26 1.02 -3.40
CA TRP A 38 14.75 1.26 -2.06
C TRP A 38 14.85 2.73 -1.70
N LEU A 39 13.70 3.34 -1.41
CA LEU A 39 13.64 4.69 -0.85
C LEU A 39 13.90 4.62 0.65
N ASN A 40 14.73 5.53 1.14
CA ASN A 40 14.84 5.72 2.58
C ASN A 40 13.50 6.20 3.15
N PHE A 41 13.37 6.13 4.47
CA PHE A 41 12.08 6.40 5.10
C PHE A 41 11.62 7.85 4.92
N GLN A 42 12.54 8.81 4.86
CA GLN A 42 12.23 10.22 4.63
C GLN A 42 11.71 10.44 3.21
N GLU A 43 12.37 9.87 2.20
CA GLU A 43 11.94 9.90 0.80
C GLU A 43 10.56 9.26 0.63
N ARG A 44 10.36 8.09 1.24
CA ARG A 44 9.07 7.41 1.23
C ARG A 44 7.96 8.27 1.86
N ASP A 45 8.24 8.93 2.98
CA ASP A 45 7.28 9.80 3.65
C ASP A 45 6.93 11.04 2.78
N LEU A 46 7.88 11.57 2.00
CA LEU A 46 7.61 12.61 1.00
C LEU A 46 6.65 12.10 -0.09
N VAL A 47 6.86 10.90 -0.60
CA VAL A 47 5.95 10.27 -1.60
C VAL A 47 4.55 10.09 -1.01
N LEU A 48 4.46 9.54 0.20
CA LEU A 48 3.18 9.31 0.88
C LEU A 48 2.42 10.63 1.11
N ASN A 49 3.11 11.71 1.51
CA ASN A 49 2.50 13.03 1.67
C ASN A 49 1.98 13.57 0.34
N LYS A 50 2.75 13.42 -0.75
CA LYS A 50 2.30 13.77 -2.10
C LYS A 50 1.05 13.00 -2.49
N LEU A 51 1.01 11.68 -2.28
CA LEU A 51 -0.15 10.83 -2.60
C LEU A 51 -1.39 11.23 -1.79
N ILE A 52 -1.24 11.49 -0.49
CA ILE A 52 -2.34 11.97 0.37
C ILE A 52 -2.90 13.29 -0.15
N LYS A 53 -2.01 14.24 -0.50
CA LYS A 53 -2.39 15.54 -1.05
C LYS A 53 -3.15 15.38 -2.37
N LEU A 54 -2.60 14.64 -3.33
CA LEU A 54 -3.20 14.38 -4.64
C LEU A 54 -4.56 13.66 -4.51
N LYS A 55 -4.66 12.70 -3.59
CA LYS A 55 -5.93 12.01 -3.30
C LYS A 55 -6.98 13.00 -2.81
N LYS A 56 -6.63 13.88 -1.87
CA LYS A 56 -7.54 14.87 -1.27
C LYS A 56 -7.97 15.94 -2.28
N GLU A 57 -7.05 16.42 -3.10
CA GLU A 57 -7.27 17.62 -3.93
C GLU A 57 -7.84 17.31 -5.32
N LYS A 58 -7.52 16.16 -5.91
CA LYS A 58 -7.79 15.92 -7.34
C LYS A 58 -8.30 14.53 -7.69
N TYR A 59 -7.70 13.49 -7.13
CA TYR A 59 -7.89 12.13 -7.66
C TYR A 59 -8.91 11.30 -6.90
N GLY A 60 -9.23 11.64 -5.63
CA GLY A 60 -10.22 10.91 -4.84
C GLY A 60 -9.89 9.41 -4.80
N ASP A 61 -10.88 8.56 -5.04
CA ASP A 61 -10.71 7.10 -4.98
C ASP A 61 -10.01 6.47 -6.17
N PHE A 62 -9.64 7.28 -7.18
CA PHE A 62 -8.74 6.82 -8.22
C PHE A 62 -7.33 6.51 -7.67
N ILE A 63 -6.90 7.19 -6.60
CA ILE A 63 -5.77 6.73 -5.79
C ILE A 63 -6.35 5.75 -4.75
N GLY A 64 -6.04 4.47 -4.93
CA GLY A 64 -6.61 3.38 -4.15
C GLY A 64 -6.14 3.37 -2.70
N GLY A 65 -6.97 2.79 -1.83
CA GLY A 65 -6.73 2.69 -0.40
C GLY A 65 -7.14 3.96 0.37
N PRO A 66 -7.58 3.82 1.64
CA PRO A 66 -7.94 4.96 2.45
C PRO A 66 -6.68 5.77 2.85
N PRO A 67 -6.80 7.09 3.12
CA PRO A 67 -5.67 7.89 3.59
C PRO A 67 -5.00 7.34 4.86
N SER A 68 -5.74 6.59 5.69
CA SER A 68 -5.22 5.90 6.87
C SER A 68 -4.19 4.82 6.53
N THR A 69 -4.29 4.17 5.36
CA THR A 69 -3.25 3.27 4.85
C THR A 69 -1.93 4.01 4.68
N PHE A 70 -1.92 5.11 3.93
CA PHE A 70 -0.70 5.90 3.70
C PHE A 70 -0.12 6.47 4.99
N LYS A 71 -0.97 6.97 5.89
CA LYS A 71 -0.53 7.44 7.23
C LYS A 71 0.12 6.32 8.06
N ARG A 72 -0.34 5.07 7.94
CA ARG A 72 0.25 3.91 8.61
C ARG A 72 1.58 3.49 7.99
N MET A 73 1.75 3.69 6.69
CA MET A 73 3.01 3.42 5.99
C MET A 73 4.13 4.38 6.38
N MET A 74 3.80 5.60 6.84
CA MET A 74 4.78 6.59 7.30
C MET A 74 5.79 6.01 8.28
N HIS A 75 7.04 6.49 8.25
CA HIS A 75 8.15 5.99 9.08
C HIS A 75 7.75 5.79 10.55
N GLN A 76 7.17 6.83 11.14
CA GLN A 76 6.74 6.88 12.54
C GLN A 76 5.66 5.86 12.90
N ASN A 77 4.87 5.38 11.94
CA ASN A 77 3.74 4.48 12.18
C ASN A 77 3.98 3.04 11.71
N LYS A 78 4.97 2.81 10.83
CA LYS A 78 5.10 1.55 10.09
C LYS A 78 5.17 0.31 10.99
N HIS A 79 5.82 0.44 12.15
CA HIS A 79 6.03 -0.62 13.13
C HIS A 79 4.71 -1.25 13.63
N LYS A 80 3.58 -0.54 13.51
CA LYS A 80 2.24 -1.03 13.89
C LYS A 80 1.69 -2.07 12.91
N SER A 81 2.27 -2.17 11.72
CA SER A 81 1.76 -3.01 10.62
C SER A 81 2.76 -3.99 10.05
N VAL A 82 4.07 -3.85 10.31
CA VAL A 82 5.12 -4.73 9.76
C VAL A 82 5.90 -5.48 10.84
N GLY A 83 6.88 -6.31 10.44
CA GLY A 83 7.62 -7.18 11.35
C GLY A 83 6.70 -8.14 12.09
N LYS A 84 6.85 -8.23 13.42
CA LYS A 84 6.01 -9.10 14.28
C LYS A 84 4.52 -8.72 14.26
N ASN A 85 4.17 -7.50 13.83
CA ASN A 85 2.79 -7.03 13.74
C ASN A 85 2.14 -7.27 12.36
N CYS A 86 2.91 -7.78 11.40
CA CYS A 86 2.44 -8.07 10.06
C CYS A 86 1.38 -9.18 10.06
N VAL A 87 0.27 -8.92 9.39
CA VAL A 87 -0.82 -9.90 9.26
C VAL A 87 -0.40 -11.11 8.43
N PHE A 88 0.48 -10.94 7.44
CA PHE A 88 0.95 -12.04 6.60
C PHE A 88 1.94 -12.94 7.31
N VAL A 89 2.81 -12.39 8.17
CA VAL A 89 3.71 -13.24 8.99
C VAL A 89 2.91 -14.16 9.92
N LYS A 90 1.72 -13.72 10.36
CA LYS A 90 0.87 -14.50 11.28
C LYS A 90 -0.11 -15.44 10.58
N TYR A 91 -0.68 -15.01 9.46
CA TYR A 91 -1.84 -15.67 8.84
C TYR A 91 -1.69 -15.85 7.31
N GLY A 92 -0.64 -15.30 6.72
CA GLY A 92 -0.44 -15.34 5.28
C GLY A 92 0.02 -16.71 4.82
N THR A 93 -0.58 -17.19 3.73
CA THR A 93 -0.11 -18.36 2.99
C THR A 93 0.12 -17.94 1.55
N ALA A 94 1.31 -18.23 1.03
CA ALA A 94 1.69 -18.00 -0.35
C ALA A 94 2.42 -19.23 -0.87
N PHE A 95 2.44 -19.41 -2.19
CA PHE A 95 3.09 -20.54 -2.84
C PHE A 95 4.08 -20.04 -3.89
N ASP A 96 5.18 -20.76 -4.09
CA ASP A 96 6.08 -20.54 -5.23
C ASP A 96 5.53 -21.22 -6.50
N SER A 97 6.26 -21.09 -7.62
CA SER A 97 5.87 -21.68 -8.91
C SER A 97 5.85 -23.21 -8.91
N CYS A 98 6.47 -23.85 -7.92
CA CYS A 98 6.48 -25.30 -7.74
C CYS A 98 5.41 -25.77 -6.74
N GLY A 99 4.60 -24.86 -6.20
CA GLY A 99 3.58 -25.17 -5.21
C GLY A 99 4.11 -25.33 -3.78
N ASN A 100 5.39 -25.02 -3.51
CA ASN A 100 5.90 -25.03 -2.14
C ASN A 100 5.43 -23.81 -1.38
N ILE A 101 5.23 -23.94 -0.07
CA ILE A 101 4.83 -22.82 0.79
C ILE A 101 5.97 -21.79 0.85
N LYS A 102 5.64 -20.56 0.47
CA LYS A 102 6.52 -19.40 0.55
C LYS A 102 6.25 -18.64 1.85
N LYS A 103 7.20 -18.71 2.79
CA LYS A 103 7.17 -17.99 4.08
C LYS A 103 8.11 -16.78 4.06
N PRO A 104 7.87 -15.74 4.87
CA PRO A 104 6.68 -15.54 5.72
C PRO A 104 5.50 -14.89 4.97
N CYS A 105 5.68 -14.54 3.69
CA CYS A 105 4.66 -13.95 2.83
C CYS A 105 5.00 -14.18 1.35
N VAL A 106 4.25 -13.55 0.45
CA VAL A 106 4.46 -13.58 -1.01
C VAL A 106 5.86 -13.14 -1.46
N ILE A 107 6.59 -12.36 -0.64
CA ILE A 107 7.94 -11.90 -0.97
C ILE A 107 8.98 -13.01 -0.74
N GLY A 108 8.84 -13.79 0.34
CA GLY A 108 9.71 -14.92 0.67
C GLY A 108 10.63 -14.66 1.86
N GLU A 109 11.44 -15.66 2.19
CA GLU A 109 12.18 -15.74 3.46
C GLU A 109 13.24 -14.64 3.61
N LYS A 110 13.80 -14.20 2.48
CA LYS A 110 14.82 -13.16 2.40
C LYS A 110 14.25 -11.74 2.50
N ALA A 111 12.93 -11.57 2.69
CA ALA A 111 12.31 -10.26 2.78
C ALA A 111 12.74 -9.49 4.04
N ASP A 112 13.22 -8.26 3.87
CA ASP A 112 13.46 -7.37 5.01
C ASP A 112 12.14 -6.76 5.52
N CYS A 113 11.58 -7.42 6.53
CA CYS A 113 10.32 -7.00 7.14
C CYS A 113 10.41 -5.65 7.87
N SER A 114 11.60 -5.18 8.25
CA SER A 114 11.79 -3.89 8.92
C SER A 114 11.70 -2.72 7.94
N ARG A 115 12.04 -2.97 6.68
CA ARG A 115 12.02 -2.03 5.55
C ARG A 115 10.93 -2.35 4.52
N CYS A 116 9.95 -3.17 4.92
CA CYS A 116 8.83 -3.58 4.08
C CYS A 116 8.10 -2.40 3.45
N GLY A 117 8.00 -2.45 2.12
CA GLY A 117 7.29 -1.49 1.29
C GLY A 117 5.84 -1.87 1.04
N CYS A 118 5.51 -3.17 1.11
CA CYS A 118 4.21 -3.75 0.77
C CYS A 118 3.03 -3.02 1.43
N ILE A 119 2.16 -2.41 0.63
CA ILE A 119 0.97 -1.65 1.07
C ILE A 119 -0.04 -2.52 1.84
N VAL A 120 -0.14 -3.80 1.49
CA VAL A 120 -1.21 -4.70 1.94
C VAL A 120 -1.33 -4.85 3.47
N PRO A 121 -0.25 -5.12 4.24
CA PRO A 121 -0.35 -5.16 5.71
C PRO A 121 -0.82 -3.85 6.33
N PHE A 122 -0.54 -2.71 5.71
CA PHE A 122 -1.02 -1.40 6.18
C PHE A 122 -2.50 -1.22 5.89
N SER A 123 -2.96 -1.58 4.69
CA SER A 123 -4.37 -1.51 4.29
C SER A 123 -5.25 -2.39 5.16
N ILE A 124 -4.88 -3.65 5.40
CA ILE A 124 -5.67 -4.55 6.26
C ILE A 124 -5.80 -3.99 7.67
N ARG A 125 -4.73 -3.37 8.21
CA ARG A 125 -4.79 -2.73 9.53
C ARG A 125 -5.59 -1.43 9.52
N ALA A 126 -5.59 -0.68 8.43
CA ALA A 126 -6.41 0.52 8.27
C ALA A 126 -7.90 0.17 8.20
N TRP A 127 -8.27 -0.92 7.52
CA TRP A 127 -9.65 -1.38 7.38
C TRP A 127 -10.23 -2.02 8.64
N LYS A 128 -9.39 -2.60 9.50
CA LYS A 128 -9.82 -3.13 10.81
C LYS A 128 -10.19 -2.07 11.84
N GLU A 129 -10.07 -0.76 11.53
CA GLU A 129 -10.62 0.30 12.38
C GLU A 129 -12.14 0.43 12.11
N PRO A 130 -13.00 0.27 13.13
CA PRO A 130 -14.46 0.22 12.96
C PRO A 130 -15.05 1.44 12.22
N SER A 131 -14.47 2.62 12.38
CA SER A 131 -14.90 3.85 11.71
C SER A 131 -14.69 3.82 10.19
N ASN A 132 -13.66 3.13 9.69
CA ASN A 132 -13.37 3.07 8.26
C ASN A 132 -14.29 2.07 7.55
N LEU A 133 -14.61 0.94 8.18
CA LEU A 133 -15.60 -0.02 7.68
C LEU A 133 -17.00 0.62 7.61
N MET A 134 -17.41 1.33 8.66
CA MET A 134 -18.70 2.03 8.69
C MET A 134 -18.80 3.11 7.60
N ARG A 135 -17.70 3.84 7.34
CA ARG A 135 -17.65 4.85 6.27
C ARG A 135 -17.77 4.22 4.88
N GLU A 136 -17.05 3.13 4.60
CA GLU A 136 -17.14 2.42 3.31
C GLU A 136 -18.54 1.78 3.12
N MET A 137 -19.12 1.21 4.17
CA MET A 137 -20.51 0.72 4.14
C MET A 137 -21.49 1.86 3.85
N TRP A 138 -21.30 3.04 4.45
CA TRP A 138 -22.15 4.20 4.20
C TRP A 138 -22.00 4.73 2.77
N GLU A 139 -20.78 4.84 2.26
CA GLU A 139 -20.49 5.26 0.87
C GLU A 139 -21.09 4.28 -0.14
N ALA A 140 -21.01 2.96 0.12
CA ALA A 140 -21.66 1.93 -0.69
C ALA A 140 -23.19 2.10 -0.70
N ILE A 141 -23.82 2.28 0.47
CA ILE A 141 -25.28 2.51 0.59
C ILE A 141 -25.69 3.81 -0.14
N ALA A 142 -24.92 4.88 0.01
CA ALA A 142 -25.19 6.17 -0.63
C ALA A 142 -25.04 6.13 -2.17
N SER A 143 -24.20 5.23 -2.69
CA SER A 143 -24.04 5.02 -4.14
C SER A 143 -25.15 4.18 -4.78
N HIS A 144 -25.90 3.41 -3.99
CA HIS A 144 -27.05 2.60 -4.44
C HIS A 144 -28.41 3.28 -4.26
N THR A 145 -28.42 4.49 -3.67
CA THR A 145 -29.62 5.32 -3.46
C THR A 145 -29.68 6.52 -4.40
N LYS A 146 -28.85 6.54 -5.45
CA LYS A 146 -28.93 7.49 -6.57
C LYS A 146 -29.26 6.78 -7.87
#